data_AF-A0A970TXI0-F1
#
_entry.id   AF-A0A970TXI0-F1
#
_cell.length_a   1.000
_cell.length_b   1.000
_cell.length_c   1.000
_cell.angle_alpha   90.00
_cell.angle_beta   90.00
_cell.angle_gamma   90.00
#
_symmetry.space_group_name_H-M   'P 1'
#
loop_
_entity.id
_entity.type
_entity.pdbx_description
1 polymer ?
#
loop_
_entity_poly.entity_id
_entity_poly.type
_entity_poly.pdbx_seq_one_letter_code
_entity_poly.pdbx_strand_id
1 'polypeptide(L)'
;RTMTLIFAEDVTAEALKEALFERRTVAVGGGTLVGRELWLRPLVEGIIHFSGTECTLPGKNTRVLKVYNQSDIALELEYESSTPGVVFPKTLSLAPGKSLPLSLRSDGTIEEGTKTIEVVYNVKNALVAPQTPLAFKQSFKIRFMR
;
A
#
# COMPACT_ATOMS: atom_id res chain seq x y z
N ARG A 1 -5.94 -21.11 1.57
CA ARG A 1 -7.35 -21.45 1.86
C ARG A 1 -8.20 -20.25 1.49
N THR A 2 -9.39 -20.45 0.92
CA THR A 2 -10.33 -19.35 0.65
C THR A 2 -11.13 -19.06 1.92
N MET A 3 -11.30 -17.79 2.27
CA MET A 3 -12.05 -17.35 3.44
C MET A 3 -12.70 -15.99 3.18
N THR A 4 -13.62 -15.59 4.06
CA THR A 4 -14.22 -14.26 4.06
C THR A 4 -13.86 -13.56 5.36
N LEU A 5 -13.21 -12.40 5.25
CA LEU A 5 -13.02 -11.49 6.36
C LEU A 5 -14.33 -10.72 6.58
N ILE A 6 -14.86 -10.78 7.80
CA ILE A 6 -16.09 -10.11 8.20
C ILE A 6 -15.71 -9.03 9.21
N PHE A 7 -16.10 -7.79 8.92
CA PHE A 7 -15.85 -6.63 9.79
C PHE A 7 -17.07 -6.41 10.68
N ALA A 8 -17.16 -7.15 11.78
CA ALA A 8 -18.21 -7.03 12.79
C ALA A 8 -17.73 -6.20 13.99
N GLU A 9 -18.66 -5.61 14.74
CA GLU A 9 -18.35 -4.84 15.96
C GLU A 9 -17.98 -5.74 17.14
N ASP A 10 -18.48 -6.99 17.14
CA ASP A 10 -18.20 -7.98 18.17
C ASP A 10 -18.22 -9.41 17.58
N VAL A 11 -17.71 -10.38 18.33
CA VAL A 11 -17.63 -11.80 17.96
C VAL A 11 -18.88 -12.55 18.46
N THR A 12 -20.07 -12.03 18.10
CA THR A 12 -21.38 -12.63 18.41
C THR A 12 -22.12 -13.02 17.13
N ALA A 13 -23.00 -14.02 17.21
CA ALA A 13 -23.73 -14.48 16.02
C ALA A 13 -24.57 -13.36 15.38
N GLU A 14 -25.13 -12.47 16.21
CA GLU A 14 -25.93 -11.32 15.82
C GLU A 14 -25.09 -10.27 15.08
N ALA A 15 -23.92 -9.91 15.63
CA ALA A 15 -23.02 -8.93 15.02
C ALA A 15 -22.41 -9.46 13.71
N LEU A 16 -22.01 -10.74 13.67
CA LEU A 16 -21.55 -11.36 12.44
C LEU A 16 -22.65 -11.39 11.37
N LYS A 17 -23.89 -11.73 11.76
CA LYS A 17 -25.03 -11.74 10.85
C LYS A 17 -25.26 -10.35 10.26
N GLU A 18 -25.36 -9.32 11.10
CA GLU A 18 -25.55 -7.95 10.61
C GLU A 18 -24.44 -7.54 9.64
N ALA A 19 -23.16 -7.75 9.99
CA ALA A 19 -22.04 -7.41 9.12
C ALA A 19 -22.09 -8.11 7.75
N LEU A 20 -22.56 -9.37 7.71
CA LEU A 20 -22.79 -10.09 6.46
C LEU A 20 -23.92 -9.46 5.62
N PHE A 21 -25.04 -9.11 6.24
CA PHE A 21 -26.17 -8.47 5.56
C PHE A 21 -25.83 -7.07 5.05
N GLU A 22 -25.05 -6.31 5.81
CA GLU A 22 -24.53 -4.99 5.43
C GLU A 22 -23.36 -5.04 4.44
N ARG A 23 -22.90 -6.25 4.10
CA ARG A 23 -21.79 -6.50 3.16
C ARG A 23 -20.48 -5.87 3.62
N ARG A 24 -20.24 -5.87 4.94
CA ARG A 24 -19.00 -5.47 5.59
C ARG A 24 -17.99 -6.61 5.52
N THR A 25 -17.55 -6.94 4.30
CA THR A 25 -16.73 -8.12 4.04
C THR A 25 -15.67 -7.92 2.96
N VAL A 26 -14.58 -8.69 3.06
CA VAL A 26 -13.57 -8.88 2.01
C VAL A 26 -13.37 -10.39 1.82
N ALA A 27 -13.54 -10.88 0.59
CA ALA A 27 -13.21 -12.24 0.22
C ALA A 27 -11.70 -12.37 -0.01
N VAL A 28 -11.13 -13.46 0.51
CA VAL A 28 -9.71 -13.78 0.40
C VAL A 28 -9.56 -15.15 -0.23
N GLY A 29 -8.91 -15.25 -1.38
CA GLY A 29 -8.74 -16.53 -2.06
C GLY A 29 -7.79 -16.43 -3.23
N GLY A 30 -7.01 -17.50 -3.47
CA GLY A 30 -6.07 -17.54 -4.60
C GLY A 30 -4.99 -16.46 -4.57
N GLY A 31 -4.68 -15.90 -3.39
CA GLY A 31 -3.76 -14.76 -3.26
C GLY A 31 -4.40 -13.39 -3.53
N THR A 32 -5.71 -13.32 -3.71
CA THR A 32 -6.45 -12.08 -4.03
C THR A 32 -7.36 -11.68 -2.88
N LEU A 33 -7.44 -10.38 -2.63
CA LEU A 33 -8.42 -9.71 -1.77
C LEU A 33 -9.49 -9.07 -2.66
N VAL A 34 -10.76 -9.33 -2.40
CA VAL A 34 -11.87 -8.74 -3.16
C VAL A 34 -12.91 -8.19 -2.22
N GLY A 35 -13.26 -6.91 -2.35
CA GLY A 35 -14.27 -6.30 -1.50
C GLY A 35 -14.58 -4.86 -1.90
N ARG A 36 -15.57 -4.26 -1.26
CA ARG A 36 -15.89 -2.85 -1.48
C ARG A 36 -14.73 -1.99 -1.00
N GLU A 37 -14.42 -0.92 -1.71
CA GLU A 37 -13.32 -0.01 -1.36
C GLU A 37 -13.38 0.46 0.08
N LEU A 38 -14.57 0.78 0.60
CA LEU A 38 -14.80 1.19 1.99
C LEU A 38 -14.18 0.23 3.02
N TRP A 39 -14.14 -1.08 2.73
CA TRP A 39 -13.59 -2.11 3.62
C TRP A 39 -12.21 -2.58 3.19
N LEU A 40 -11.96 -2.63 1.88
CA LEU A 40 -10.70 -3.09 1.33
C LEU A 40 -9.57 -2.09 1.53
N ARG A 41 -9.85 -0.79 1.39
CA ARG A 41 -8.87 0.29 1.59
C ARG A 41 -8.26 0.27 3.00
N PRO A 42 -9.05 0.39 4.09
CA PRO A 42 -8.49 0.38 5.44
C PRO A 42 -7.80 -0.94 5.77
N LEU A 43 -8.28 -2.07 5.23
CA LEU A 43 -7.61 -3.36 5.36
C LEU A 43 -6.20 -3.30 4.75
N VAL A 44 -6.07 -2.87 3.50
CA VAL A 44 -4.77 -2.79 2.80
C VAL A 44 -3.85 -1.77 3.46
N GLU A 45 -4.36 -0.61 3.87
CA GLU A 45 -3.60 0.41 4.60
C GLU A 45 -3.09 -0.11 5.95
N GLY A 46 -3.84 -0.99 6.62
CA GLY A 46 -3.40 -1.67 7.84
C GLY A 46 -2.42 -2.83 7.60
N ILE A 47 -2.24 -3.29 6.36
CA ILE A 47 -1.31 -4.36 6.01
C ILE A 47 0.07 -3.81 5.58
N ILE A 48 0.08 -2.68 4.86
CA ILE A 48 1.29 -2.13 4.25
C ILE A 48 1.86 -1.01 5.14
N HIS A 49 3.08 -1.20 5.63
CA HIS A 49 3.75 -0.22 6.48
C HIS A 49 5.04 0.28 5.83
N PHE A 50 5.12 1.58 5.58
CA PHE A 50 6.35 2.25 5.14
C PHE A 50 7.11 2.80 6.34
N SER A 51 8.42 2.59 6.35
CA SER A 51 9.33 3.18 7.34
C SER A 51 10.29 4.16 6.64
N GLY A 52 10.65 5.23 7.34
CA GLY A 52 11.45 6.31 6.77
C GLY A 52 10.67 7.18 5.78
N THR A 53 9.36 7.33 6.00
CA THR A 53 8.50 8.25 5.22
C THR A 53 8.95 9.70 5.34
N GLU A 54 9.62 10.06 6.44
CA GLU A 54 10.44 11.27 6.53
C GLU A 54 11.92 10.92 6.29
N CYS A 55 12.51 11.48 5.24
CA CYS A 55 13.91 11.22 4.93
C CYS A 55 14.62 12.42 4.28
N THR A 56 15.94 12.35 4.22
CA THR A 56 16.80 13.33 3.55
C THR A 56 17.47 12.67 2.36
N LEU A 57 17.44 13.36 1.22
CA LEU A 57 18.01 12.90 -0.04
C LEU A 57 19.07 13.92 -0.53
N PRO A 58 20.36 13.59 -0.39
CA PRO A 58 21.44 14.45 -0.86
C PRO A 58 21.65 14.25 -2.37
N GLY A 59 21.44 15.28 -3.18
CA GLY A 59 21.73 15.33 -4.61
C GLY A 59 21.14 14.16 -5.40
N LYS A 60 21.96 13.54 -6.27
CA LYS A 60 21.58 12.38 -7.11
C LYS A 60 21.71 11.02 -6.39
N ASN A 61 21.72 11.00 -5.07
CA ASN A 61 21.89 9.76 -4.32
C ASN A 61 20.60 8.93 -4.23
N THR A 62 20.77 7.66 -3.88
CA THR A 62 19.69 6.73 -3.57
C THR A 62 19.57 6.58 -2.07
N ARG A 63 18.33 6.67 -1.56
CA ARG A 63 17.97 6.33 -0.19
C ARG A 63 17.20 5.02 -0.21
N VAL A 64 17.54 4.12 0.70
CA VAL A 64 16.77 2.88 0.89
C VAL A 64 15.81 3.08 2.06
N LEU A 65 14.53 2.98 1.77
CA LEU A 65 13.43 2.88 2.73
C LEU A 65 13.07 1.41 2.93
N LYS A 66 12.19 1.09 3.88
CA LYS A 66 11.63 -0.26 4.00
C LYS A 66 10.12 -0.21 3.96
N VAL A 67 9.54 -1.13 3.22
CA VAL A 67 8.11 -1.41 3.20
C VAL A 67 7.89 -2.80 3.81
N TYR A 68 6.94 -2.92 4.72
CA TYR A 68 6.61 -4.15 5.43
C TYR A 68 5.18 -4.58 5.12
N ASN A 69 5.00 -5.88 4.87
CA ASN A 69 3.70 -6.50 4.75
C ASN A 69 3.41 -7.28 6.04
N GLN A 70 2.44 -6.80 6.82
CA GLN A 70 2.04 -7.41 8.10
C GLN A 70 1.03 -8.56 7.93
N SER A 71 0.60 -8.87 6.72
CA SER A 71 -0.35 -9.95 6.47
C SER A 71 0.31 -11.26 6.08
N ASP A 72 -0.51 -12.32 6.09
CA ASP A 72 -0.16 -13.64 5.59
C ASP A 72 -0.36 -13.80 4.06
N ILE A 73 -0.64 -12.69 3.36
CA ILE A 73 -0.96 -12.69 1.92
C ILE A 73 0.10 -11.86 1.20
N ALA A 74 0.66 -12.39 0.11
CA ALA A 74 1.58 -11.61 -0.71
C ALA A 74 0.85 -10.43 -1.35
N LEU A 75 1.47 -9.26 -1.46
CA LEU A 75 0.88 -8.10 -2.15
C LEU A 75 1.74 -7.68 -3.33
N GLU A 76 1.09 -7.40 -4.46
CA GLU A 76 1.73 -6.95 -5.68
C GLU A 76 1.35 -5.49 -5.94
N LEU A 77 2.32 -4.58 -5.83
CA LEU A 77 2.11 -3.15 -6.06
C LEU A 77 2.71 -2.76 -7.40
N GLU A 78 1.95 -2.01 -8.20
CA GLU A 78 2.45 -1.36 -9.42
C GLU A 78 2.27 0.15 -9.31
N TYR A 79 3.36 0.89 -9.51
CA TYR A 79 3.37 2.34 -9.46
C TYR A 79 2.58 2.93 -10.63
N GLU A 80 1.60 3.79 -10.33
CA GLU A 80 0.62 4.27 -11.32
C GLU A 80 1.17 5.40 -12.22
N SER A 81 2.06 6.25 -11.71
CA SER A 81 2.56 7.40 -12.49
C SER A 81 3.86 7.96 -11.93
N SER A 82 4.76 8.45 -12.79
CA SER A 82 6.01 9.08 -12.36
C SER A 82 5.77 10.39 -11.60
N THR A 83 6.33 10.51 -10.41
CA THR A 83 6.36 11.77 -9.66
C THR A 83 7.62 12.55 -10.04
N PRO A 84 7.52 13.80 -10.55
CA PRO A 84 8.69 14.59 -10.90
C PRO A 84 9.65 14.72 -9.71
N GLY A 85 10.96 14.57 -9.95
CA GLY A 85 11.97 14.77 -8.92
C GLY A 85 12.46 13.52 -8.22
N VAL A 86 11.66 12.45 -8.25
CA VAL A 86 11.93 11.20 -7.52
C VAL A 86 11.55 9.97 -8.34
N VAL A 87 12.36 8.94 -8.22
CA VAL A 87 12.18 7.66 -8.89
C VAL A 87 11.94 6.61 -7.82
N PHE A 88 10.79 5.96 -7.92
CA PHE A 88 10.41 4.79 -7.15
C PHE A 88 10.42 3.53 -8.04
N PRO A 89 10.55 2.33 -7.45
CA PRO A 89 10.45 1.10 -8.23
C PRO A 89 9.06 0.97 -8.86
N LYS A 90 9.02 0.58 -10.13
CA LYS A 90 7.75 0.41 -10.86
C LYS A 90 6.89 -0.68 -10.23
N THR A 91 7.50 -1.75 -9.74
CA THR A 91 6.80 -2.87 -9.13
C THR A 91 7.41 -3.24 -7.77
N LEU A 92 6.57 -3.67 -6.84
CA LEU A 92 6.99 -4.22 -5.55
C LEU A 92 6.22 -5.51 -5.30
N SER A 93 6.93 -6.58 -4.96
CA SER A 93 6.34 -7.84 -4.51
C SER A 93 6.62 -8.00 -3.02
N LEU A 94 5.59 -7.82 -2.21
CA LEU A 94 5.69 -7.86 -0.76
C LEU A 94 5.30 -9.26 -0.26
N ALA A 95 6.31 -10.08 0.08
CA ALA A 95 6.07 -11.39 0.64
C ALA A 95 5.37 -11.30 2.02
N PRO A 96 4.55 -12.33 2.39
CA PRO A 96 3.87 -12.38 3.69
C PRO A 96 4.81 -12.20 4.88
N GLY A 97 4.47 -11.30 5.80
CA GLY A 97 5.25 -11.08 7.03
C GLY A 97 6.70 -10.63 6.80
N LYS A 98 7.03 -10.05 5.64
CA LYS A 98 8.41 -9.64 5.29
C LYS A 98 8.51 -8.15 4.98
N SER A 99 9.72 -7.62 5.20
CA SER A 99 10.11 -6.30 4.73
C SER A 99 10.87 -6.39 3.42
N LEU A 100 10.59 -5.46 2.51
CA LEU A 100 11.31 -5.27 1.25
C LEU A 100 12.03 -3.90 1.29
N PRO A 101 13.30 -3.81 0.86
CA PRO A 101 13.96 -2.53 0.66
C PRO A 101 13.32 -1.79 -0.53
N LEU A 102 12.97 -0.52 -0.33
CA LEU A 102 12.41 0.37 -1.32
C LEU A 102 13.45 1.43 -1.69
N SER A 103 13.96 1.40 -2.91
CA SER A 103 14.92 2.40 -3.40
C SER A 103 14.20 3.68 -3.84
N LEU A 104 14.48 4.78 -3.14
CA LEU A 104 14.09 6.13 -3.51
C LEU A 104 15.30 6.85 -4.10
N ARG A 105 15.19 7.35 -5.33
CA ARG A 105 16.28 8.08 -5.99
C ARG A 105 15.79 9.46 -6.44
N SER A 106 16.62 10.50 -6.41
CA SER A 106 16.30 11.76 -7.09
C SER A 106 16.73 11.71 -8.55
N ASP A 107 15.91 12.28 -9.43
CA ASP A 107 16.25 12.53 -10.83
C ASP A 107 17.08 13.82 -11.03
N GLY A 108 17.27 14.62 -9.98
CA GLY A 108 18.02 15.88 -10.01
C GLY A 108 17.23 17.10 -10.49
N THR A 109 15.92 16.99 -10.71
CA THR A 109 15.08 18.10 -11.18
C THR A 109 14.47 18.94 -10.05
N ILE A 110 14.51 18.46 -8.80
CA ILE A 110 13.94 19.16 -7.63
C ILE A 110 14.95 20.15 -7.00
N GLU A 111 14.44 21.34 -6.68
CA GLU A 111 15.12 22.35 -5.87
C GLU A 111 15.30 21.92 -4.40
N GLU A 112 16.31 22.48 -3.74
CA GLU A 112 16.54 22.25 -2.31
C GLU A 112 15.33 22.64 -1.47
N GLY A 113 15.12 21.89 -0.39
CA GLY A 113 14.01 22.14 0.54
C GLY A 113 13.26 20.88 0.93
N THR A 114 12.23 21.04 1.75
CA THR A 114 11.38 19.93 2.17
C THR A 114 10.13 19.90 1.30
N LYS A 115 9.86 18.78 0.63
CA LYS A 115 8.64 18.58 -0.15
C LYS A 115 7.93 17.30 0.28
N THR A 116 6.61 17.34 0.23
CA THR A 116 5.76 16.16 0.40
C THR A 116 5.45 15.59 -0.97
N ILE A 117 5.86 14.35 -1.20
CA ILE A 117 5.66 13.59 -2.42
C ILE A 117 4.57 12.55 -2.15
N GLU A 118 3.44 12.65 -2.85
CA GLU A 118 2.40 11.61 -2.88
C GLU A 118 2.73 10.60 -3.99
N VAL A 119 2.72 9.33 -3.63
CA VAL A 119 3.00 8.20 -4.50
C VAL A 119 1.78 7.29 -4.52
N VAL A 120 1.34 6.91 -5.72
CA VAL A 120 0.16 6.06 -5.88
C VAL A 120 0.57 4.71 -6.48
N TYR A 121 0.28 3.64 -5.76
CA TYR A 121 0.47 2.26 -6.21
C TYR A 121 -0.87 1.56 -6.37
N ASN A 122 -1.06 0.87 -7.48
CA ASN A 122 -2.14 -0.09 -7.66
C ASN A 122 -1.76 -1.41 -7.01
N VAL A 123 -2.54 -1.85 -6.02
CA VAL A 123 -2.38 -3.17 -5.39
C VAL A 123 -3.11 -4.20 -6.27
N LYS A 124 -2.35 -4.84 -7.17
CA LYS A 124 -2.86 -5.68 -8.27
C LYS A 124 -3.79 -6.79 -7.81
N ASN A 125 -3.49 -7.37 -6.66
CA ASN A 125 -4.26 -8.46 -6.08
C ASN A 125 -5.22 -8.02 -4.98
N ALA A 126 -5.53 -6.72 -4.87
CA ALA A 126 -6.61 -6.19 -4.05
C ALA A 126 -7.63 -5.49 -4.96
N LEU A 127 -8.77 -6.13 -5.21
CA LEU A 127 -9.74 -5.73 -6.21
C LEU A 127 -10.98 -5.08 -5.59
N VAL A 128 -11.28 -3.84 -6.00
CA VAL A 128 -12.51 -3.12 -5.62
C VAL A 128 -13.69 -3.44 -6.54
N ALA A 129 -13.38 -3.89 -7.76
CA ALA A 129 -14.31 -4.33 -8.79
C ALA A 129 -13.59 -5.34 -9.73
N PRO A 130 -14.30 -6.05 -10.63
CA PRO A 130 -13.67 -6.99 -11.54
C PRO A 130 -12.55 -6.33 -12.35
N GLN A 131 -11.32 -6.84 -12.20
CA GLN A 131 -10.10 -6.32 -12.85
C GLN A 131 -9.71 -4.89 -12.46
N THR A 132 -10.32 -4.32 -11.42
CA THR A 132 -10.01 -2.98 -10.93
C THR A 132 -9.26 -3.06 -9.61
N PRO A 133 -7.93 -2.84 -9.61
CA PRO A 133 -7.14 -2.85 -8.38
C PRO A 133 -7.43 -1.62 -7.51
N LEU A 134 -7.15 -1.75 -6.22
CA LEU A 134 -7.18 -0.65 -5.27
C LEU A 134 -5.97 0.27 -5.49
N ALA A 135 -6.23 1.57 -5.70
CA ALA A 135 -5.20 2.60 -5.65
C ALA A 135 -4.84 2.94 -4.18
N PHE A 136 -3.62 2.62 -3.79
CA PHE A 136 -3.03 2.87 -2.49
C PHE A 136 -2.11 4.09 -2.56
N LYS A 137 -2.33 5.07 -1.68
CA LYS A 137 -1.61 6.33 -1.64
C LYS A 137 -0.66 6.37 -0.45
N GLN A 138 0.59 6.75 -0.69
CA GLN A 138 1.58 6.96 0.36
C GLN A 138 2.29 8.30 0.19
N SER A 139 2.30 9.08 1.26
CA SER A 139 3.02 10.36 1.32
C SER A 139 4.40 10.18 1.92
N PHE A 140 5.40 10.79 1.29
CA PHE A 140 6.78 10.85 1.76
C PHE A 140 7.21 12.30 1.92
N LYS A 141 7.71 12.67 3.08
CA LYS A 141 8.29 13.99 3.35
C LYS A 141 9.80 13.92 3.14
N ILE A 142 10.25 14.49 2.04
CA ILE A 142 11.64 14.38 1.60
C ILE A 142 12.30 15.75 1.70
N ARG A 143 13.41 15.81 2.42
CA ARG A 143 14.31 16.97 2.42
C ARG A 143 15.39 16.77 1.34
N PHE A 144 15.36 17.60 0.31
CA PHE A 144 16.35 17.64 -0.75
C PHE A 144 17.48 18.61 -0.36
N MET A 145 18.72 18.13 -0.43
CA MET A 145 19.94 18.90 -0.16
C MET A 145 20.87 18.73 -1.36
N ARG A 146 21.57 19.76 -1.85
CA ARG A 146 22.60 19.59 -2.89
C ARG A 146 23.93 19.16 -2.30
#